data_AF-A0A533ZJU4-F1
#
_entry.id   AF-A0A533ZJU4-F1
#
_cell.length_a   1.000
_cell.length_b   1.000
_cell.length_c   1.000
_cell.angle_alpha   90.00
_cell.angle_beta   90.00
_cell.angle_gamma   90.00
#
_symmetry.space_group_name_H-M   'P 1'
#
loop_
_entity.id
_entity.type
_entity.pdbx_description
1 polymer ?
#
loop_
_entity_poly.entity_id
_entity_poly.type
_entity_poly.pdbx_seq_one_letter_code
_entity_poly.pdbx_strand_id
1 'polypeptide(L)'
;MKTIPVSKRDRGINVLLKRARRENVILRSADGEEFLLAELDDFGREIELTRGNKALMRLLDARARQPHTLSLEAVKAQLGIRTGHRRPVHRRPGRR
;
A
#
# COMPACT_ATOMS: atom_id res chain seq x y z
N MET A 1 -14.87 -11.90 4.59
CA MET A 1 -14.64 -11.85 6.05
C MET A 1 -15.94 -12.13 6.79
N LYS A 2 -15.88 -12.76 7.97
CA LYS A 2 -17.02 -12.93 8.87
C LYS A 2 -16.78 -12.07 10.11
N THR A 3 -17.69 -11.17 10.43
CA THR A 3 -17.61 -10.34 11.64
C THR A 3 -18.16 -11.12 12.83
N ILE A 4 -17.36 -11.21 13.90
CA ILE A 4 -17.79 -11.82 15.17
C ILE A 4 -17.93 -10.69 16.20
N PRO A 5 -19.12 -10.50 16.80
CA PRO A 5 -19.28 -9.48 17.82
C PRO A 5 -18.54 -9.88 19.10
N VAL A 6 -17.67 -8.99 19.59
CA VAL A 6 -16.96 -9.18 20.86
C VAL A 6 -17.77 -8.53 21.99
N SER A 7 -18.04 -9.28 23.05
CA SER A 7 -18.72 -8.76 24.23
C SER A 7 -17.84 -7.75 24.98
N LYS A 8 -18.43 -6.65 25.47
CA LYS A 8 -17.73 -5.68 26.34
C LYS A 8 -17.21 -6.28 27.65
N ARG A 9 -17.72 -7.46 28.05
CA ARG A 9 -17.30 -8.16 29.26
C ARG A 9 -16.05 -9.03 29.07
N ASP A 10 -15.67 -9.31 27.82
CA ASP A 10 -14.48 -10.11 27.52
C ASP A 10 -13.22 -9.29 27.74
N ARG A 11 -12.63 -9.37 28.92
CA ARG A 11 -11.45 -8.56 29.27
C ARG A 11 -10.24 -8.91 28.43
N GLY A 12 -10.07 -10.18 28.06
CA GLY A 12 -8.90 -10.65 27.30
C GLY A 12 -8.88 -10.03 25.91
N ILE A 13 -9.96 -10.23 25.15
CA ILE A 13 -10.06 -9.71 23.78
C ILE A 13 -10.05 -8.18 23.77
N ASN A 14 -10.79 -7.52 24.69
CA ASN A 14 -10.85 -6.06 24.71
C ASN A 14 -9.51 -5.38 25.02
N VAL A 15 -8.63 -6.02 25.82
CA VAL A 15 -7.26 -5.52 26.03
C VAL A 15 -6.45 -5.57 24.73
N LEU A 16 -6.54 -6.66 23.97
CA LEU A 16 -5.86 -6.80 22.70
C LEU A 16 -6.39 -5.79 21.66
N LEU A 17 -7.71 -5.62 21.57
CA LEU A 17 -8.33 -4.61 20.70
C LEU A 17 -7.85 -3.19 21.04
N LYS A 18 -7.69 -2.86 22.33
CA LYS A 18 -7.18 -1.55 22.73
C LYS A 18 -5.73 -1.31 22.30
N ARG A 19 -4.90 -2.36 22.27
CA ARG A 19 -3.53 -2.29 21.74
C ARG A 19 -3.53 -2.13 20.22
N ALA A 20 -4.37 -2.91 19.53
CA ALA A 20 -4.53 -2.89 18.08
C ALA A 20 -4.94 -1.53 17.50
N ARG A 21 -5.62 -0.69 18.30
CA ARG A 21 -5.96 0.71 17.93
C ARG A 21 -4.76 1.66 17.90
N ARG A 22 -3.65 1.30 18.53
CA ARG A 22 -2.44 2.13 18.62
C ARG A 22 -1.37 1.63 17.68
N GLU A 23 -1.28 0.32 17.51
CA GLU A 23 -0.29 -0.34 16.68
C GLU A 23 -0.77 -1.74 16.27
N ASN A 24 -0.23 -2.26 15.18
CA ASN A 24 -0.50 -3.63 14.74
C ASN A 24 0.06 -4.64 15.74
N VAL A 25 -0.76 -5.61 16.16
CA VAL A 25 -0.37 -6.65 17.12
C VAL A 25 -0.28 -8.00 16.43
N ILE A 26 0.87 -8.68 16.55
CA ILE A 26 1.01 -10.09 16.15
C ILE A 26 0.72 -10.97 17.36
N LEU A 27 -0.27 -11.85 17.25
CA LEU A 27 -0.61 -12.87 18.22
C LEU A 27 -0.01 -14.19 17.76
N ARG A 28 0.89 -14.77 18.55
CA ARG A 28 1.43 -16.11 18.29
C ARG A 28 0.72 -17.13 19.17
N SER A 29 0.17 -18.19 18.57
CA SER A 29 -0.44 -19.30 19.31
C SER A 29 0.63 -20.16 19.99
N ALA A 30 0.20 -21.01 20.92
CA ALA A 30 1.10 -21.98 21.55
C ALA A 30 1.71 -22.96 20.53
N ASP A 31 0.99 -23.21 19.43
CA ASP A 31 1.41 -24.08 18.34
C ASP A 31 2.32 -23.36 17.32
N GLY A 32 2.61 -22.07 17.55
CA GLY A 32 3.53 -21.28 16.73
C GLY A 32 2.88 -20.55 15.55
N GLU A 33 1.57 -20.68 15.33
CA GLU A 33 0.86 -19.94 14.28
C GLU A 33 0.76 -18.46 14.64
N GLU A 34 0.89 -17.59 13.63
CA GLU A 34 0.85 -16.14 13.82
C GLU A 34 -0.41 -15.52 13.21
N PHE A 35 -1.05 -14.64 13.98
CA PHE A 35 -2.24 -13.90 13.60
C PHE A 35 -1.99 -12.41 13.73
N LEU A 36 -2.49 -11.62 12.78
CA LEU A 36 -2.43 -10.16 12.85
C LEU A 36 -3.75 -9.61 13.38
N LEU A 37 -3.68 -8.83 14.46
CA LEU A 37 -4.78 -8.01 14.95
C LEU A 37 -4.47 -6.54 14.65
N ALA A 38 -5.23 -5.96 13.74
CA ALA A 38 -5.16 -4.56 13.36
C ALA A 38 -6.56 -3.95 13.40
N GLU A 39 -6.65 -2.66 13.74
CA GLU A 39 -7.91 -1.93 13.59
C GLU A 39 -8.28 -1.85 12.09
N LEU A 40 -9.53 -2.17 11.78
CA LEU A 40 -10.11 -1.92 10.46
C LEU A 40 -10.47 -0.43 10.37
N ASP A 41 -9.54 0.37 9.86
CA ASP A 41 -9.79 1.75 9.45
C ASP A 41 -10.55 1.80 8.10
N ASP A 42 -10.86 3.01 7.63
CA ASP A 42 -11.56 3.20 6.35
C ASP A 42 -10.74 2.65 5.17
N PHE A 43 -9.40 2.68 5.27
CA PHE A 43 -8.50 2.14 4.26
C PHE A 43 -8.52 0.60 4.24
N GLY A 44 -8.57 -0.06 5.40
CA GLY A 44 -8.75 -1.51 5.51
C GLY A 44 -10.05 -1.98 4.86
N ARG A 45 -11.15 -1.25 5.09
CA ARG A 45 -12.43 -1.51 4.40
C ARG A 45 -12.34 -1.30 2.89
N GLU A 46 -11.66 -0.24 2.45
CA GLU A 46 -11.45 0.04 1.03
C GLU A 46 -10.65 -1.07 0.34
N ILE A 47 -9.61 -1.61 0.98
CA ILE A 47 -8.85 -2.76 0.48
C ILE A 47 -9.74 -3.99 0.31
N GLU A 48 -10.62 -4.27 1.27
CA GLU A 48 -11.53 -5.43 1.18
C GLU A 48 -12.53 -5.29 0.04
N LEU A 49 -13.15 -4.11 -0.10
CA LEU A 49 -14.04 -3.81 -1.23
C LEU A 49 -13.28 -3.92 -2.57
N THR A 50 -12.06 -3.40 -2.62
CA THR A 50 -11.19 -3.45 -3.80
C THR A 50 -10.84 -4.90 -4.17
N ARG A 51 -10.55 -5.76 -3.19
CA ARG A 51 -10.30 -7.20 -3.40
C ARG A 51 -11.53 -7.94 -3.94
N GLY A 52 -12.73 -7.47 -3.62
CA GLY A 52 -13.98 -7.98 -4.21
C GLY A 52 -14.15 -7.64 -5.70
N ASN A 53 -13.46 -6.62 -6.21
CA ASN A 53 -13.54 -6.22 -7.61
C ASN A 53 -12.77 -7.19 -8.52
N LYS A 54 -13.47 -8.22 -9.01
CA LYS A 54 -12.91 -9.28 -9.87
C LYS A 54 -12.26 -8.73 -11.15
N ALA A 55 -12.82 -7.67 -11.73
CA ALA A 55 -12.27 -7.09 -12.96
C ALA A 55 -10.91 -6.44 -12.70
N LEU A 56 -10.81 -5.65 -11.63
CA LEU A 56 -9.56 -5.06 -11.20
C LEU A 56 -8.53 -6.12 -10.83
N MET A 57 -8.91 -7.13 -10.04
CA MET A 57 -7.98 -8.17 -9.60
C MET A 57 -7.42 -8.98 -10.79
N ARG A 58 -8.25 -9.30 -11.79
CA ARG A 58 -7.78 -9.93 -13.05
C ARG A 58 -6.79 -9.05 -13.81
N LEU A 59 -7.04 -7.75 -13.88
CA LEU A 59 -6.12 -6.81 -14.51
C LEU A 59 -4.78 -6.78 -13.77
N LEU A 60 -4.80 -6.71 -12.44
CA LEU A 60 -3.60 -6.69 -11.61
C LEU A 60 -2.80 -7.99 -11.74
N ASP A 61 -3.47 -9.15 -11.74
CA ASP A 61 -2.84 -10.45 -11.97
C ASP A 61 -2.13 -10.51 -13.33
N ALA A 62 -2.78 -10.00 -14.38
CA ALA A 62 -2.18 -9.95 -15.71
C ALA A 62 -0.95 -9.03 -15.76
N ARG A 63 -1.00 -7.88 -15.08
CA ARG A 63 0.12 -6.94 -15.00
C ARG A 63 1.28 -7.49 -14.15
N ALA A 64 1.00 -8.16 -13.05
CA ALA A 64 2.01 -8.76 -12.18
C ALA A 64 2.82 -9.85 -12.90
N ARG A 65 2.21 -10.55 -13.86
CA ARG A 65 2.87 -11.57 -14.70
C ARG A 65 3.55 -11.00 -15.94
N GLN A 66 3.48 -9.69 -16.17
CA GLN A 66 4.06 -9.08 -17.34
C GLN A 66 5.60 -9.05 -17.18
N PRO A 67 6.36 -9.72 -18.08
CA PRO A 67 7.80 -9.91 -17.90
C PRO A 67 8.63 -8.67 -18.24
N HIS A 68 8.03 -7.69 -18.95
CA HIS A 68 8.74 -6.56 -19.49
C HIS A 68 8.45 -5.29 -18.70
N THR A 69 9.47 -4.76 -18.05
CA THR A 69 9.49 -3.38 -17.59
C THR A 69 10.12 -2.51 -18.68
N LEU A 70 9.49 -1.37 -18.98
CA LEU A 70 10.07 -0.37 -19.87
C LEU A 70 10.86 0.63 -19.02
N SER A 71 12.04 1.03 -19.48
CA SER A 71 12.76 2.11 -18.82
C SER A 71 11.99 3.43 -18.96
N LEU A 72 12.11 4.28 -17.95
CA LEU A 72 11.45 5.58 -17.97
C LEU A 72 11.83 6.41 -19.22
N GLU A 73 13.10 6.32 -19.67
CA GLU A 73 13.57 7.01 -20.87
C GLU A 73 12.94 6.45 -22.16
N ALA A 74 12.78 5.13 -22.26
CA ALA A 74 12.09 4.50 -23.40
C ALA A 74 10.61 4.94 -23.47
N VAL A 75 9.92 5.00 -22.32
CA VAL A 75 8.54 5.47 -22.24
C VAL A 75 8.44 6.95 -22.60
N LYS A 76 9.34 7.79 -22.09
CA LYS A 76 9.39 9.22 -22.44
C LYS A 76 9.60 9.45 -23.94
N ALA A 77 10.48 8.68 -24.57
CA ALA A 77 10.71 8.75 -26.01
C ALA A 77 9.47 8.35 -26.81
N GLN A 78 8.79 7.26 -26.43
CA GLN A 78 7.53 6.82 -27.05
C GLN A 78 6.40 7.85 -26.91
N LEU A 79 6.35 8.56 -25.78
CA LEU A 79 5.33 9.57 -25.50
C LEU A 79 5.72 10.99 -25.98
N GLY A 80 6.88 11.15 -26.62
CA GLY A 80 7.36 12.46 -27.10
C GLY A 80 7.74 13.44 -25.98
N ILE A 81 7.93 12.96 -24.75
CA ILE A 81 8.28 13.76 -23.59
C ILE A 81 9.78 14.00 -23.60
N ARG A 82 10.21 15.21 -23.97
CA ARG A 82 11.63 15.60 -23.88
C ARG A 82 12.04 15.70 -22.42
N THR A 83 13.02 14.91 -21.98
CA THR A 83 13.72 15.11 -20.71
C THR A 83 14.26 16.54 -20.69
N GLY A 84 13.79 17.31 -19.71
CA GLY A 84 13.99 18.75 -19.67
C GLY A 84 15.44 19.16 -19.90
N HIS A 85 15.61 20.11 -20.82
CA HIS A 85 16.78 20.97 -20.86
C HIS A 85 17.10 21.45 -19.44
N ARG A 86 18.28 21.09 -18.92
CA ARG A 86 18.91 21.89 -17.88
C ARG A 86 19.00 23.31 -18.44
N ARG A 87 18.22 24.25 -17.91
CA ARG A 87 18.39 25.68 -18.21
C ARG A 87 19.87 26.00 -18.00
N PRO A 88 20.59 26.56 -19.00
CA PRO A 88 21.94 27.01 -18.75
C PRO A 88 21.88 28.06 -17.66
N VAL A 89 22.63 27.84 -16.58
CA VAL A 89 22.84 28.85 -15.55
C VAL A 89 23.55 30.00 -16.24
N HIS A 90 22.85 31.10 -16.48
CA HIS A 90 23.45 32.32 -16.99
C HIS A 90 24.40 32.85 -15.90
N ARG A 91 25.68 32.51 -15.99
CA ARG A 91 26.71 33.22 -15.23
C ARG A 91 26.78 34.63 -15.80
N ARG A 92 26.24 35.60 -15.05
CA ARG A 92 26.46 37.02 -15.32
C ARG A 92 27.97 37.26 -15.33
N PRO A 93 28.55 37.91 -16.35
CA PRO A 93 29.93 38.36 -16.27
C PRO A 93 30.02 39.41 -15.16
N GLY A 94 30.95 39.21 -14.24
CA GLY A 94 31.24 40.14 -13.16
C GLY A 94 31.49 41.53 -13.73
N ARG A 95 30.79 42.52 -13.19
CA ARG A 95 31.13 43.93 -13.42
C ARG A 95 32.19 44.34 -12.39
N ARG A 96 33.27 44.86 -12.95
CA ARG A 96 34.39 45.61 -12.34
C ARG A 96 35.53 44.76 -11.77
#